data_AF-K1TCY1-F1
#
_entry.id   AF-K1TCY1-F1
#
_cell.length_a   1.000
_cell.length_b   1.000
_cell.length_c   1.000
_cell.angle_alpha   90.00
_cell.angle_beta   90.00
_cell.angle_gamma   90.00
#
_symmetry.space_group_name_H-M   'P 1'
#
loop_
_entity.id
_entity.type
_entity.pdbx_description
1 polymer ?
#
loop_
_entity_poly.entity_id
_entity_poly.type
_entity_poly.pdbx_seq_one_letter_code
_entity_poly.pdbx_strand_id
1 'polypeptide(L)'
;PFYARATLVYFPQCDRNQGVDYTSTEMDIHFGRIVTKNGKTSIASINANRQSDEGLNVIYEEDARKEYRKWDNVKHISDIIKSRAVPRKAYDSGLWGLSIKTKERMEPNGKKSLPFGVVVTLKEMNGVNRIEDFKRLCMARGWLVNELDVQNRLDIYLQAEEEIELE
;
A
#
# COMPACT_ATOMS: atom_id res chain seq x y z
N PRO A 1 17.15 5.51 6.75
CA PRO A 1 15.77 6.05 6.72
C PRO A 1 15.21 5.91 5.30
N PHE A 2 13.89 5.89 5.11
CA PHE A 2 13.31 5.54 3.81
C PHE A 2 12.27 6.56 3.35
N TYR A 3 12.29 6.87 2.04
CA TYR A 3 11.10 7.31 1.33
C TYR A 3 10.21 6.09 1.11
N ALA A 4 8.92 6.22 1.38
CA ALA A 4 8.00 5.11 1.26
C ALA A 4 6.88 5.43 0.26
N ARG A 5 6.50 4.41 -0.51
CA ARG A 5 5.34 4.43 -1.39
C ARG A 5 4.53 3.16 -1.18
N ALA A 6 3.21 3.27 -1.12
CA ALA A 6 2.29 2.14 -1.15
C ALA A 6 1.32 2.31 -2.31
N THR A 7 1.17 1.26 -3.12
CA THR A 7 0.18 1.19 -4.19
C THR A 7 -0.81 0.08 -3.86
N LEU A 8 -2.07 0.43 -3.67
CA LEU A 8 -3.19 -0.49 -3.53
C LEU A 8 -3.85 -0.67 -4.90
N VAL A 9 -4.14 -1.91 -5.26
CA VAL A 9 -5.00 -2.27 -6.39
C VAL A 9 -6.08 -3.19 -5.86
N TYR A 10 -7.34 -2.90 -6.17
CA TYR A 10 -8.47 -3.76 -5.81
C TYR A 10 -9.48 -3.82 -6.95
N PHE A 11 -10.29 -4.87 -6.94
CA PHE A 11 -11.28 -5.13 -7.99
C PHE A 11 -12.69 -5.06 -7.39
N PRO A 12 -13.34 -3.88 -7.40
CA PRO A 12 -14.71 -3.76 -6.90
C PRO A 12 -15.68 -4.52 -7.79
N GLN A 13 -16.79 -4.95 -7.21
CA GLN A 13 -17.92 -5.44 -8.00
C GLN A 13 -18.59 -4.25 -8.69
N CYS A 14 -18.80 -4.38 -9.99
CA CYS A 14 -19.45 -3.37 -10.79
C CYS A 14 -20.86 -3.81 -11.17
N ASP A 15 -21.85 -2.92 -11.03
CA ASP A 15 -23.20 -3.12 -11.53
C ASP A 15 -23.49 -2.14 -12.67
N ARG A 16 -23.75 -2.70 -13.86
CA ARG A 16 -24.07 -1.92 -15.08
C ARG A 16 -25.34 -1.09 -14.92
N ASN A 17 -26.24 -1.49 -14.03
CA ASN A 17 -27.50 -0.77 -13.78
C ASN A 17 -27.30 0.50 -12.95
N GLN A 18 -26.12 0.70 -12.33
CA GLN A 18 -25.82 1.89 -11.52
C GLN A 18 -25.26 3.09 -12.32
N GLY A 19 -25.15 2.96 -13.65
CA GLY A 19 -24.77 4.07 -14.52
C GLY A 19 -23.31 4.50 -14.38
N VAL A 20 -23.05 5.81 -14.25
CA VAL A 20 -21.68 6.37 -14.15
C VAL A 20 -20.98 5.96 -12.84
N ASP A 21 -21.74 5.74 -11.77
CA ASP A 21 -21.25 5.30 -10.47
C ASP A 21 -21.43 3.78 -10.33
N TYR A 22 -20.86 3.02 -11.27
CA TYR A 22 -21.02 1.57 -11.37
C TYR A 22 -20.38 0.76 -10.23
N THR A 23 -19.73 1.38 -9.24
CA THR A 23 -19.16 0.70 -8.06
C THR A 23 -19.81 1.18 -6.77
N SER A 24 -20.30 0.23 -5.97
CA SER A 24 -20.85 0.51 -4.64
C SER A 24 -19.80 0.38 -3.54
N THR A 25 -18.61 -0.14 -3.86
CA THR A 25 -17.55 -0.47 -2.88
C THR A 25 -16.27 0.32 -3.14
N GLU A 26 -15.75 0.94 -2.08
CA GLU A 26 -14.49 1.65 -2.06
C GLU A 26 -13.53 1.01 -1.05
N MET A 27 -12.24 0.90 -1.37
CA MET A 27 -11.20 0.63 -0.38
C MET A 27 -10.37 1.87 -0.10
N ASP A 28 -10.26 2.23 1.16
CA ASP A 28 -9.44 3.33 1.64
C ASP A 28 -8.15 2.80 2.29
N ILE A 29 -7.01 3.38 1.95
CA ILE A 29 -5.69 2.96 2.41
C ILE A 29 -5.05 4.04 3.28
N HIS A 30 -4.60 3.64 4.46
CA HIS A 30 -3.76 4.43 5.35
C HIS A 30 -2.43 3.70 5.53
N PHE A 31 -1.34 4.36 5.14
CA PHE A 31 0.00 3.79 5.23
C PHE A 31 0.96 4.82 5.80
N GLY A 32 1.66 4.48 6.88
CA GLY A 32 2.48 5.46 7.59
C GLY A 32 3.06 4.97 8.90
N ARG A 33 3.52 5.90 9.74
CA ARG A 33 4.10 5.57 11.06
C ARG A 33 3.00 5.33 12.08
N ILE A 34 3.20 4.33 12.95
CA ILE A 34 2.28 4.05 14.05
C ILE A 34 2.51 5.08 15.15
N VAL A 35 1.45 5.77 15.56
CA VAL A 35 1.43 6.75 16.65
C VAL A 35 0.50 6.24 17.74
N THR A 36 0.95 6.28 18.98
CA THR A 36 0.08 6.05 20.13
C THR A 36 -0.10 7.38 20.86
N LYS A 37 -1.33 7.86 20.96
CA LYS A 37 -1.68 9.07 21.70
C LYS A 37 -2.82 8.75 22.66
N ASN A 38 -2.64 9.04 23.94
CA ASN A 38 -3.65 8.80 24.98
C ASN A 38 -4.19 7.36 25.00
N GLY A 39 -3.31 6.37 24.81
CA GLY A 39 -3.69 4.95 24.76
C GLY A 39 -4.33 4.47 23.46
N LYS A 40 -4.60 5.37 22.50
CA LYS A 40 -5.15 5.02 21.18
C LYS A 40 -4.05 4.95 20.13
N THR A 41 -4.01 3.83 19.40
CA THR A 41 -3.06 3.62 18.30
C THR A 41 -3.69 4.06 16.98
N SER A 42 -3.02 4.93 16.25
CA SER A 42 -3.40 5.40 14.91
C SER A 42 -2.22 5.36 13.95
N ILE A 43 -2.51 5.47 12.65
CA ILE A 43 -1.49 5.53 11.61
C ILE A 43 -1.39 6.98 11.13
N ALA A 44 -0.23 7.61 11.34
CA ALA A 44 0.09 8.88 10.71
C ALA A 44 0.39 8.63 9.23
N SER A 45 -0.65 8.66 8.39
CA SER A 45 -0.55 8.37 6.96
C SER A 45 0.44 9.30 6.25
N ILE A 46 1.17 8.77 5.28
CA ILE A 46 2.20 9.51 4.51
C ILE A 46 1.59 10.74 3.82
N ASN A 47 0.41 10.58 3.22
CA ASN A 47 -0.34 11.62 2.52
C ASN A 47 -1.31 12.39 3.43
N ALA A 48 -1.25 12.19 4.75
CA ALA A 48 -2.17 12.81 5.71
C ALA A 48 -3.66 12.54 5.42
N ASN A 49 -4.00 11.40 4.81
CA ASN A 49 -5.38 10.96 4.64
C ASN A 49 -6.12 10.88 5.98
N ARG A 50 -7.29 11.52 6.06
CA ARG A 50 -8.20 11.55 7.21
C ARG A 50 -9.62 11.05 6.87
N GLN A 51 -9.85 10.53 5.67
CA GLN A 51 -11.18 10.12 5.20
C GLN A 51 -11.83 9.03 6.05
N SER A 52 -11.03 8.24 6.76
CA SER A 52 -11.49 7.16 7.64
C SER A 52 -10.94 7.26 9.05
N ASP A 53 -10.50 8.46 9.44
CA ASP A 53 -10.14 8.74 10.83
C ASP A 53 -11.41 8.79 11.69
N GLU A 54 -11.26 8.43 12.96
CA GLU A 54 -12.37 8.50 13.91
C GLU A 54 -12.67 9.97 14.27
N GLY A 55 -13.91 10.39 14.05
CA GLY A 55 -14.39 11.74 14.33
C GLY A 55 -15.13 12.37 13.15
N LEU A 56 -15.58 13.61 13.34
CA LEU A 56 -16.16 14.40 12.26
C LEU A 56 -15.02 14.94 11.37
N ASN A 57 -14.80 14.30 10.22
CA ASN A 57 -13.87 14.77 9.21
C ASN A 57 -14.65 15.45 8.08
N VAL A 58 -14.63 16.78 8.06
CA VAL A 58 -15.26 17.56 6.99
C VAL A 58 -14.31 17.61 5.80
N ILE A 59 -14.44 16.65 4.88
CA ILE A 59 -13.70 16.60 3.62
C ILE A 59 -14.72 16.54 2.49
N TYR A 60 -14.67 17.50 1.57
CA TYR A 60 -15.53 17.47 0.39
C TYR A 60 -15.15 16.30 -0.52
N GLU A 61 -16.14 15.68 -1.16
CA GLU A 61 -15.88 14.52 -2.03
C GLU A 61 -14.94 14.87 -3.20
N GLU A 62 -15.04 16.09 -3.73
CA GLU A 62 -14.18 16.57 -4.80
C GLU A 62 -12.69 16.58 -4.40
N ASP A 63 -12.36 17.15 -3.24
CA ASP A 63 -11.01 17.15 -2.69
C ASP A 63 -10.54 15.72 -2.42
N ALA A 64 -11.42 14.89 -1.89
CA ALA A 64 -11.14 13.49 -1.64
C ALA A 64 -10.82 12.68 -2.91
N ARG A 65 -11.53 12.94 -4.02
CA ARG A 65 -11.22 12.33 -5.33
C ARG A 65 -9.84 12.79 -5.83
N LYS A 66 -9.51 14.07 -5.64
CA LYS A 66 -8.24 14.64 -6.09
C LYS A 66 -7.04 14.20 -5.26
N GLU A 67 -7.15 14.22 -3.94
CA GLU A 67 -6.02 13.99 -3.01
C GLU A 67 -5.82 12.52 -2.65
N TYR A 68 -6.92 11.77 -2.50
CA TYR A 68 -6.89 10.39 -2.00
C TYR A 68 -7.35 9.38 -3.04
N ARG A 69 -7.62 9.84 -4.26
CA ARG A 69 -8.11 9.01 -5.37
C ARG A 69 -9.35 8.22 -4.97
N LYS A 70 -10.28 8.89 -4.27
CA LYS A 70 -11.56 8.30 -3.86
C LYS A 70 -12.26 7.70 -5.09
N TRP A 71 -12.79 6.49 -4.98
CA TRP A 71 -13.38 5.68 -6.06
C TRP A 71 -12.41 5.06 -7.08
N ASP A 72 -11.14 5.45 -7.11
CA ASP A 72 -10.17 4.79 -7.99
C ASP A 72 -9.81 3.40 -7.46
N ASN A 73 -9.83 2.42 -8.35
CA ASN A 73 -9.43 1.04 -8.07
C ASN A 73 -7.92 0.90 -7.79
N VAL A 74 -7.13 1.89 -8.22
CA VAL A 74 -5.68 1.96 -8.02
C VAL A 74 -5.36 3.21 -7.21
N LYS A 75 -4.89 3.02 -5.97
CA LYS A 75 -4.54 4.12 -5.07
C LYS A 75 -3.05 4.11 -4.80
N HIS A 76 -2.38 5.23 -5.01
CA HIS A 76 -0.95 5.38 -4.70
C HIS A 76 -0.76 6.43 -3.63
N ILE A 77 0.01 6.09 -2.60
CA ILE A 77 0.43 6.97 -1.53
C ILE A 77 1.96 6.99 -1.57
N SER A 78 2.58 8.15 -1.67
CA SER A 78 4.04 8.25 -1.78
C SER A 78 4.60 9.46 -1.07
N ASP A 79 5.78 9.31 -0.51
CA ASP A 79 6.62 10.44 -0.14
C ASP A 79 7.08 11.20 -1.39
N ILE A 80 7.05 12.53 -1.30
CA ILE A 80 7.64 13.41 -2.32
C ILE A 80 9.15 13.44 -2.08
N ILE A 81 9.93 13.04 -3.09
CA ILE A 81 11.39 13.11 -3.05
C ILE A 81 11.79 14.55 -3.32
N LYS A 82 12.35 15.22 -2.30
CA LYS A 82 12.87 16.59 -2.38
C LYS A 82 14.40 16.57 -2.42
N SER A 83 15.01 17.72 -2.75
CA SER A 83 16.48 17.87 -2.76
C SER A 83 17.12 17.59 -1.40
N ARG A 84 16.44 17.91 -0.31
CA ARG A 84 16.85 17.57 1.06
C ARG A 84 16.11 16.34 1.56
N ALA A 85 16.86 15.33 2.00
CA ALA A 85 16.31 14.17 2.68
C ALA A 85 15.95 14.53 4.14
N VAL A 86 14.67 14.42 4.48
CA VAL A 86 14.18 14.60 5.85
C VAL A 86 13.50 13.31 6.29
N PRO A 87 14.06 12.57 7.28
CA PRO A 87 13.44 11.36 7.77
C PRO A 87 12.13 11.69 8.47
N ARG A 88 11.10 10.85 8.27
CA ARG A 88 9.86 10.93 9.04
C ARG A 88 10.14 10.68 10.52
N LYS A 89 9.45 11.43 11.38
CA LYS A 89 9.52 11.26 12.84
C LYS A 89 9.23 9.80 13.20
N ALA A 90 10.17 9.18 13.92
CA ALA A 90 9.92 7.90 14.58
C ALA A 90 9.17 8.22 15.89
N TYR A 91 8.00 7.63 16.06
CA TYR A 91 7.24 7.65 17.31
C TYR A 91 7.69 6.47 18.19
N ASP A 92 7.15 6.38 19.40
CA ASP A 92 7.62 5.45 20.45
C ASP A 92 7.74 3.99 19.99
N SER A 93 6.81 3.52 19.15
CA SER A 93 6.86 2.15 18.60
C SER A 93 7.95 1.93 17.54
N GLY A 94 8.36 3.00 16.84
CA GLY A 94 9.25 2.91 15.67
C GLY A 94 8.65 2.16 14.46
N LEU A 95 7.42 1.65 14.57
CA LEU A 95 6.80 0.77 13.58
C LEU A 95 6.10 1.54 12.46
N TRP A 96 5.91 0.85 11.34
CA TRP A 96 5.04 1.25 10.24
C TRP A 96 3.73 0.46 10.32
N GLY A 97 2.64 1.11 9.94
CA GLY A 97 1.31 0.52 9.88
C GLY A 97 0.71 0.67 8.50
N LEU A 98 -0.09 -0.33 8.13
CA LEU A 98 -0.96 -0.34 6.96
C LEU A 98 -2.37 -0.68 7.44
N SER A 99 -3.35 0.14 7.06
CA SER A 99 -4.76 -0.13 7.29
C SER A 99 -5.51 0.03 5.98
N ILE A 100 -6.34 -0.95 5.66
CA ILE A 100 -7.23 -0.93 4.51
C ILE A 100 -8.64 -1.08 5.04
N LYS A 101 -9.50 -0.14 4.69
CA LYS A 101 -10.90 -0.11 5.14
C LYS A 101 -11.80 -0.12 3.91
N THR A 102 -12.65 -1.14 3.83
CA THR A 102 -13.68 -1.22 2.80
C THR A 102 -14.91 -0.45 3.26
N LYS A 103 -15.47 0.38 2.37
CA LYS A 103 -16.70 1.14 2.57
C LYS A 103 -17.67 0.81 1.45
N GLU A 104 -18.95 0.66 1.80
CA GLU A 104 -20.02 0.38 0.85
C GLU A 104 -21.06 1.51 0.88
N ARG A 105 -21.56 1.93 -0.29
CA ARG A 105 -22.59 2.98 -0.45
C ARG A 105 -24.02 2.47 -0.23
N MET A 106 -24.26 1.20 -0.55
CA MET A 106 -25.56 0.53 -0.45
C MET A 106 -25.50 -0.55 0.64
N GLU A 107 -26.66 -1.13 0.98
CA GLU A 107 -26.71 -2.24 1.92
C GLU A 107 -25.70 -3.34 1.53
N PRO A 108 -25.00 -3.94 2.50
CA PRO A 108 -23.96 -4.91 2.22
C PRO A 108 -24.56 -6.13 1.55
N ASN A 109 -24.36 -6.24 0.24
CA ASN A 109 -24.70 -7.41 -0.57
C ASN A 109 -23.72 -8.54 -0.21
N GLY A 110 -23.92 -9.14 0.95
CA GLY A 110 -23.34 -10.42 1.37
C GLY A 110 -21.82 -10.54 1.19
N LYS A 111 -21.06 -10.05 2.17
CA LYS A 111 -19.67 -10.44 2.52
C LYS A 111 -18.90 -11.22 1.44
N LYS A 112 -18.60 -10.60 0.30
CA LYS A 112 -17.58 -11.12 -0.62
C LYS A 112 -16.26 -10.49 -0.27
N SER A 113 -15.27 -11.29 0.11
CA SER A 113 -13.90 -10.83 0.23
C SER A 113 -13.47 -10.27 -1.13
N LEU A 114 -13.21 -8.97 -1.18
CA LEU A 114 -12.73 -8.32 -2.39
C LEU A 114 -11.23 -8.62 -2.55
N PRO A 115 -10.79 -9.16 -3.70
CA PRO A 115 -9.38 -9.36 -3.94
C PRO A 115 -8.70 -8.00 -4.07
N PHE A 116 -7.59 -7.85 -3.34
CA PHE A 116 -6.75 -6.67 -3.40
C PHE A 116 -5.28 -7.07 -3.29
N GLY A 117 -4.41 -6.23 -3.85
CA GLY A 117 -2.97 -6.34 -3.75
C GLY A 117 -2.37 -5.02 -3.30
N VAL A 118 -1.33 -5.08 -2.47
CA VAL A 118 -0.58 -3.92 -2.03
C VAL A 118 0.89 -4.09 -2.37
N VAL A 119 1.45 -3.09 -3.02
CA VAL A 119 2.87 -3.00 -3.30
C VAL A 119 3.45 -1.87 -2.47
N VAL A 120 4.33 -2.20 -1.53
CA VAL A 120 5.09 -1.21 -0.75
C VAL A 120 6.49 -1.09 -1.33
N THR A 121 6.86 0.09 -1.80
CA THR A 121 8.21 0.44 -2.25
C THR A 121 8.90 1.27 -1.16
N LEU A 122 10.08 0.83 -0.73
CA LEU A 122 10.93 1.57 0.20
C LEU A 122 12.23 1.96 -0.52
N LYS A 123 12.58 3.25 -0.50
CA LYS A 123 13.83 3.76 -1.05
C LYS A 123 14.67 4.36 0.07
N GLU A 124 15.86 3.83 0.30
CA GLU A 124 16.76 4.34 1.33
C GLU A 124 17.27 5.75 0.97
N MET A 125 17.32 6.64 1.96
CA MET A 125 17.58 8.08 1.75
C MET A 125 19.07 8.40 1.54
N ASN A 126 19.97 7.59 2.08
CA ASN A 126 21.42 7.79 2.11
C ASN A 126 22.18 6.85 1.15
N GLY A 127 21.47 6.05 0.34
CA GLY A 127 22.06 5.09 -0.60
C GLY A 127 22.56 3.79 0.02
N VAL A 128 22.20 3.48 1.26
CA VAL A 128 22.60 2.23 1.94
C VAL A 128 21.63 1.10 1.60
N ASN A 129 22.12 -0.03 1.11
CA ASN A 129 21.28 -1.21 0.93
C ASN A 129 20.96 -1.86 2.28
N ARG A 130 19.68 -1.93 2.63
CA ARG A 130 19.17 -2.48 3.91
C ARG A 130 18.18 -3.64 3.69
N ILE A 131 18.20 -4.26 2.51
CA ILE A 131 17.23 -5.29 2.15
C ILE A 131 17.35 -6.53 3.04
N GLU A 132 18.57 -6.93 3.38
CA GLU A 132 18.84 -8.12 4.19
C GLU A 132 18.32 -7.95 5.63
N ASP A 133 18.57 -6.77 6.23
CA ASP A 133 18.01 -6.41 7.54
C ASP A 133 16.48 -6.47 7.52
N PHE A 134 15.86 -5.99 6.44
CA PHE A 134 14.41 -6.03 6.26
C PHE A 134 13.88 -7.46 6.20
N LYS A 135 14.50 -8.35 5.42
CA LYS A 135 14.11 -9.77 5.35
C LYS A 135 14.19 -10.43 6.72
N ARG A 136 15.30 -10.25 7.45
CA ARG A 136 15.48 -10.79 8.80
C ARG A 136 14.41 -10.31 9.77
N LEU A 137 14.08 -9.03 9.73
CA LEU A 137 13.03 -8.43 10.57
C LEU A 137 11.62 -8.92 10.25
N CYS A 138 11.34 -9.25 8.99
CA CYS A 138 10.08 -9.85 8.57
C CYS A 138 10.00 -11.31 9.03
N MET A 139 11.05 -12.11 8.81
CA MET A 139 11.13 -13.50 9.27
C MET A 139 11.01 -13.61 10.79
N ALA A 140 11.70 -12.74 11.54
CA ALA A 140 11.61 -12.68 13.01
C ALA A 140 10.20 -12.36 13.52
N ARG A 141 9.35 -11.73 12.69
CA ARG A 141 7.94 -11.45 12.98
C ARG A 141 6.98 -12.50 12.41
N GLY A 142 7.49 -13.61 11.89
CA GLY A 142 6.69 -14.72 11.35
C GLY A 142 6.15 -14.51 9.94
N TRP A 143 6.67 -13.53 9.18
CA TRP A 143 6.26 -13.32 7.80
C TRP A 143 6.98 -14.29 6.86
N LEU A 144 6.24 -14.85 5.90
CA LEU A 144 6.82 -15.56 4.77
C LEU A 144 7.47 -14.55 3.81
N VAL A 145 8.78 -14.66 3.61
CA VAL A 145 9.55 -13.77 2.74
C VAL A 145 10.01 -14.58 1.54
N ASN A 146 9.42 -14.30 0.38
CA ASN A 146 9.87 -14.84 -0.90
C ASN A 146 10.64 -13.77 -1.65
N GLU A 147 11.91 -14.03 -1.93
CA GLU A 147 12.71 -13.17 -2.79
C GLU A 147 12.32 -13.38 -4.25
N LEU A 148 12.08 -12.26 -4.94
CA LEU A 148 11.82 -12.26 -6.37
C LEU A 148 12.95 -11.50 -7.03
N ASP A 149 13.87 -12.25 -7.61
CA ASP A 149 14.92 -11.72 -8.48
C ASP A 149 14.47 -11.87 -9.94
N VAL A 150 14.33 -10.73 -10.62
CA VAL A 150 13.91 -10.68 -12.02
C VAL A 150 15.02 -11.21 -12.93
N GLN A 151 16.29 -11.00 -12.58
CA GLN A 151 17.43 -11.50 -13.37
C GLN A 151 17.46 -13.02 -13.34
N ASN A 152 17.36 -13.61 -12.15
CA ASN A 152 17.30 -15.07 -12.00
C ASN A 152 16.13 -15.70 -12.77
N ARG A 153 14.96 -15.03 -12.84
CA ARG A 153 13.85 -15.51 -13.67
C ARG A 153 14.18 -15.48 -15.15
N LEU A 154 14.77 -14.38 -15.64
CA LEU A 154 15.19 -14.25 -17.03
C LEU A 154 16.23 -15.33 -17.38
N ASP A 155 17.20 -15.58 -16.50
CA ASP A 155 18.23 -16.59 -16.71
C ASP A 155 17.65 -18.01 -16.79
N ILE A 156 16.68 -18.35 -15.91
CA ILE A 156 15.94 -19.62 -15.98
C ILE A 156 15.17 -19.75 -17.29
N TYR A 157 14.51 -18.68 -17.74
CA TYR A 157 13.80 -18.67 -19.02
C TYR A 157 14.76 -18.89 -20.20
N LEU A 158 15.90 -18.18 -20.21
CA LEU A 158 16.93 -18.31 -21.23
C LEU A 158 17.53 -19.73 -21.25
N GLN A 159 17.82 -20.31 -20.09
CA GLN A 159 18.34 -21.66 -19.97
C GLN A 159 17.32 -22.72 -20.41
N ALA A 160 16.02 -22.47 -20.23
CA ALA A 160 14.97 -23.36 -20.72
C ALA A 160 14.74 -23.27 -22.24
N GLU A 161 15.12 -22.16 -22.87
CA GLU A 161 15.05 -21.93 -24.32
C GLU A 161 16.36 -22.28 -25.05
N GLU A 162 17.37 -22.76 -24.33
CA GLU A 162 18.66 -23.13 -24.92
C GLU A 162 18.51 -24.40 -25.79
N GLU A 163 18.94 -24.29 -27.05
CA GLU A 163 18.88 -25.40 -28.02
C GLU A 163 20.03 -26.38 -27.70
N ILE A 164 19.67 -27.61 -27.31
CA ILE A 164 20.66 -28.64 -26.98
C ILE A 164 21.20 -29.23 -28.29
N GLU A 165 22.42 -28.87 -28.66
CA GLU A 165 23.18 -29.62 -29.68
C GLU A 165 23.64 -30.95 -29.07
N LEU A 166 23.08 -32.05 -29.57
CA LEU A 166 23.52 -33.40 -29.24
C LEU A 166 24.62 -33.80 -30.23
N GLU A 167 25.84 -34.02 -29.72
CA GLU A 167 26.95 -34.66 -30.46
C GLU A 167 26.66 -36.13 -30.78
#